data_AF-W8KKF2-F1
#
_entry.id   AF-W8KKF2-F1
#
_cell.length_a   1.000
_cell.length_b   1.000
_cell.length_c   1.000
_cell.angle_alpha   90.00
_cell.angle_beta   90.00
_cell.angle_gamma   90.00
#
_symmetry.space_group_name_H-M   'P 1'
#
loop_
_entity.id
_entity.type
_entity.pdbx_description
1 polymer ?
#
loop_
_entity_poly.entity_id
_entity_poly.type
_entity_poly.pdbx_seq_one_letter_code
_entity_poly.pdbx_strand_id
1 'polypeptide(L)'
;MQSGTWGCFSLGPFEDDLAARQALLAWEAAGAQGLIRTAEASRPASYWVILPPENGLQGAEAARERLNDEGVGDHYIITEGEHEHGLSLGLFSSPERAQRRQEQIRALGLAPTVITRYRDRTVHWVDLEMHRALDADERPTVEPGLQWRARACP
;
A
#
# COMPACT_ATOMS: atom_id res chain seq x y z
N MET A 1 -13.61 43.07 -13.75
CA MET A 1 -12.23 42.84 -13.25
C MET A 1 -12.22 41.42 -12.70
N GLN A 2 -11.79 40.44 -13.49
CA GLN A 2 -11.80 39.04 -13.07
C GLN A 2 -10.48 38.76 -12.37
N SER A 3 -10.52 38.62 -11.05
CA SER A 3 -9.37 38.29 -10.22
C SER A 3 -8.91 36.88 -10.59
N GLY A 4 -7.91 36.82 -11.46
CA GLY A 4 -7.20 35.60 -11.77
C GLY A 4 -6.53 35.07 -10.52
N THR A 5 -7.20 34.16 -9.81
CA THR A 5 -6.58 33.50 -8.67
C THR A 5 -5.71 32.40 -9.24
N TRP A 6 -4.48 32.28 -8.77
CA TRP A 6 -3.52 31.29 -9.22
C TRP A 6 -3.30 30.31 -8.06
N GLY A 7 -3.10 29.03 -8.37
CA GLY A 7 -3.07 27.95 -7.38
C GLY A 7 -2.02 26.90 -7.71
N CYS A 8 -1.47 26.29 -6.66
CA CYS A 8 -0.49 25.23 -6.79
C CYS A 8 -1.05 23.91 -6.27
N PHE A 9 -0.88 22.86 -7.06
CA PHE A 9 -1.42 21.53 -6.79
C PHE A 9 -0.36 20.45 -7.01
N SER A 10 -0.58 19.30 -6.42
CA SER A 10 0.18 18.08 -6.67
C SER A 10 -0.79 16.98 -7.09
N LEU A 11 -0.52 16.35 -8.23
CA LEU A 11 -1.21 15.17 -8.72
C LEU A 11 -0.30 13.96 -8.52
N GLY A 12 -0.80 12.92 -7.86
CA GLY A 12 -0.02 11.70 -7.60
C GLY A 12 -0.63 10.88 -6.46
N PRO A 13 0.10 9.93 -5.87
CA PRO A 13 1.43 9.48 -6.28
C PRO A 13 1.37 8.52 -7.48
N PHE A 14 2.19 8.77 -8.50
CA PHE A 14 2.43 7.82 -9.59
C PHE A 14 3.51 6.82 -9.18
N GLU A 15 3.29 5.53 -9.46
CA GLU A 15 4.31 4.49 -9.23
C GLU A 15 5.35 4.42 -10.34
N ASP A 16 5.04 4.97 -11.52
CA ASP A 16 5.89 4.96 -12.71
C ASP A 16 6.22 6.39 -13.18
N ASP A 17 7.49 6.64 -13.46
CA ASP A 17 8.00 7.93 -13.93
C ASP A 17 7.42 8.30 -15.30
N LEU A 18 7.22 7.32 -16.18
CA LEU A 18 6.66 7.56 -17.51
C LEU A 18 5.21 8.06 -17.41
N ALA A 19 4.39 7.44 -16.55
CA ALA A 19 3.02 7.90 -16.29
C ALA A 19 2.99 9.33 -15.74
N ALA A 20 3.90 9.67 -14.80
CA ALA A 20 4.02 11.04 -14.28
C ALA A 20 4.41 12.06 -15.37
N ARG A 21 5.34 11.70 -16.27
CA ARG A 21 5.72 12.54 -17.42
C ARG A 21 4.58 12.76 -18.40
N GLN A 22 3.81 11.71 -18.71
CA GLN A 22 2.65 11.82 -19.59
C GLN A 22 1.59 12.75 -18.99
N ALA A 23 1.34 12.64 -17.68
CA ALA A 23 0.43 13.54 -16.97
C ALA A 23 0.93 14.99 -17.00
N LEU A 24 2.23 15.24 -16.73
CA LEU A 24 2.80 16.58 -16.81
C LEU A 24 2.62 17.20 -18.20
N LEU A 25 2.98 16.47 -19.26
CA LEU A 25 2.86 16.96 -20.65
C LEU A 25 1.41 17.31 -21.02
N ALA A 26 0.44 16.51 -20.55
CA ALA A 26 -0.98 16.79 -20.79
C ALA A 26 -1.42 18.11 -20.14
N TRP A 27 -0.94 18.40 -18.93
CA TRP A 27 -1.25 19.64 -18.22
C TRP A 27 -0.49 20.85 -18.77
N GLU A 28 0.75 20.67 -19.22
CA GLU A 28 1.51 21.71 -19.92
C GLU A 28 0.83 22.10 -21.24
N ALA A 29 0.31 21.12 -22.00
CA ALA A 29 -0.47 21.38 -23.21
C ALA A 29 -1.78 22.13 -22.94
N ALA A 30 -2.35 21.99 -21.73
CA ALA A 30 -3.51 22.74 -21.26
C ALA A 30 -3.16 24.13 -20.68
N GLY A 31 -1.87 24.50 -20.66
CA GLY A 31 -1.40 25.81 -20.21
C GLY A 31 -1.00 25.90 -18.74
N ALA A 32 -0.90 24.78 -18.03
CA ALA A 32 -0.28 24.74 -16.71
C ALA A 32 1.26 24.78 -16.81
N GLN A 33 1.93 25.21 -15.74
CA GLN A 33 3.36 25.03 -15.57
C GLN A 33 3.59 23.98 -14.49
N GLY A 34 4.65 23.18 -14.58
CA GLY A 34 4.86 22.15 -13.57
C GLY A 34 6.21 21.45 -13.61
N LEU A 35 6.38 20.55 -12.65
CA LEU A 35 7.57 19.71 -12.52
C LEU A 35 7.20 18.37 -11.89
N ILE A 36 8.07 17.38 -12.07
CA ILE A 36 7.96 16.10 -11.36
C ILE A 36 8.84 16.14 -10.13
N ARG A 37 8.25 15.78 -9.00
CA ARG A 37 8.93 15.61 -7.72
C ARG A 37 8.90 14.15 -7.30
N THR A 38 10.08 13.59 -7.07
CA THR A 38 10.24 12.27 -6.46
C THR A 38 10.04 12.35 -4.96
N ALA A 39 9.31 11.39 -4.39
CA ALA A 39 9.12 11.25 -2.95
C ALA A 39 9.13 9.77 -2.55
N GLU A 40 9.46 9.49 -1.29
CA GLU A 40 9.26 8.16 -0.72
C GLU A 40 7.84 8.05 -0.14
N ALA A 41 7.14 6.98 -0.49
CA ALA A 41 5.85 6.64 0.08
C ALA A 41 5.89 5.25 0.69
N SER A 42 5.59 5.17 1.99
CA SER A 42 5.41 3.89 2.66
C SER A 42 4.02 3.34 2.35
N ARG A 43 3.97 2.14 1.75
CA ARG A 43 2.72 1.46 1.42
C ARG A 43 2.72 0.03 1.95
N PRO A 44 1.55 -0.52 2.31
CA PRO A 44 1.42 -1.96 2.56
C PRO A 44 1.93 -2.73 1.34
N ALA A 45 2.97 -3.53 1.53
CA ALA A 45 3.59 -4.33 0.48
C ALA A 45 3.13 -5.79 0.53
N SER A 46 2.86 -6.30 1.73
CA SER A 46 2.37 -7.65 1.93
C SER A 46 1.71 -7.82 3.30
N TYR A 47 0.90 -8.86 3.41
CA TYR A 47 0.17 -9.24 4.60
C TYR A 47 0.62 -10.63 5.00
N TRP A 48 1.30 -10.73 6.12
CA TRP A 48 1.85 -11.98 6.63
C TRP A 48 0.90 -12.55 7.67
N VAL A 49 0.35 -13.74 7.41
CA VAL A 49 -0.49 -14.44 8.39
C VAL A 49 0.42 -15.32 9.21
N ILE A 50 0.40 -15.16 10.53
CA ILE A 50 1.18 -15.99 11.45
C ILE A 50 0.30 -16.50 12.59
N LEU A 51 0.67 -17.65 13.14
CA LEU A 51 0.40 -17.98 14.52
C LEU A 51 1.56 -17.44 15.36
N PRO A 52 1.33 -16.50 16.30
CA PRO A 52 2.38 -16.02 17.18
C PRO A 52 3.02 -17.17 17.99
N PRO A 53 4.28 -17.04 18.43
CA PRO A 53 4.89 -18.04 19.29
C PRO A 53 4.13 -18.17 20.61
N GLU A 54 3.67 -19.39 20.88
CA GLU A 54 3.10 -19.78 22.16
C GLU A 54 3.87 -21.00 22.65
N ASN A 55 4.35 -20.99 23.89
CA ASN A 55 5.10 -22.12 24.48
C ASN A 55 6.39 -22.53 23.72
N GLY A 56 6.99 -21.62 22.96
CA GLY A 56 8.23 -21.86 22.21
C GLY A 56 8.09 -22.93 21.13
N LEU A 57 9.19 -23.62 20.79
CA LEU A 57 9.23 -24.59 19.70
C LEU A 57 8.18 -25.69 19.84
N GLN A 58 7.94 -26.18 21.05
CA GLN A 58 6.97 -27.25 21.31
C GLN A 58 5.53 -26.82 20.96
N GLY A 59 5.15 -25.59 21.27
CA GLY A 59 3.83 -25.08 20.86
C GLY A 59 3.72 -24.89 19.35
N ALA A 60 4.81 -24.49 18.68
CA ALA A 60 4.88 -24.42 17.22
C ALA A 60 4.68 -25.81 16.58
N GLU A 61 5.32 -26.84 17.12
CA GLU A 61 5.18 -28.23 16.66
C GLU A 61 3.76 -28.77 16.87
N ALA A 62 3.16 -28.51 18.03
CA ALA A 62 1.77 -28.92 18.31
C ALA A 62 0.77 -28.22 17.36
N ALA A 63 0.97 -26.92 17.10
CA ALA A 63 0.14 -26.20 16.13
C ALA A 63 0.32 -26.72 14.70
N ARG A 64 1.56 -27.02 14.31
CA ARG A 64 1.92 -27.63 13.01
C ARG A 64 1.19 -28.96 12.82
N GLU A 65 1.18 -29.83 13.82
CA GLU A 65 0.47 -31.11 13.79
C GLU A 65 -1.03 -30.90 13.59
N ARG A 66 -1.65 -30.05 14.40
CA ARG A 66 -3.07 -29.71 14.29
C ARG A 66 -3.45 -29.19 12.90
N LEU A 67 -2.60 -28.36 12.28
CA LEU A 67 -2.85 -27.85 10.94
C LEU A 67 -2.75 -28.94 9.87
N ASN A 68 -1.80 -29.87 10.01
CA ASN A 68 -1.69 -31.00 9.09
C ASN A 68 -2.90 -31.93 9.17
N ASP A 69 -3.41 -32.20 10.38
CA ASP A 69 -4.61 -33.02 10.60
C ASP A 69 -5.85 -32.41 9.94
N GLU A 70 -5.92 -31.07 9.88
CA GLU A 70 -6.98 -30.30 9.24
C GLU A 70 -6.74 -30.05 7.74
N GLY A 71 -5.69 -30.66 7.16
CA GLY A 71 -5.36 -30.57 5.73
C GLY A 71 -4.72 -29.23 5.29
N VAL A 72 -4.23 -28.44 6.24
CA VAL A 72 -3.55 -27.16 5.97
C VAL A 72 -2.04 -27.37 5.95
N GLY A 73 -1.48 -27.71 4.79
CA GLY A 73 -0.05 -28.04 4.64
C GLY A 73 0.88 -26.86 4.33
N ASP A 74 0.36 -25.68 4.00
CA ASP A 74 1.16 -24.52 3.61
C ASP A 74 1.55 -23.64 4.80
N HIS A 75 2.34 -24.21 5.70
CA HIS A 75 2.86 -23.54 6.88
C HIS A 75 4.34 -23.87 7.14
N TYR A 76 5.04 -23.00 7.87
CA TYR A 76 6.42 -23.26 8.32
C TYR A 76 6.68 -22.65 9.70
N ILE A 77 7.53 -23.30 10.51
CA ILE A 77 7.98 -22.75 11.79
C ILE A 77 8.98 -21.62 11.52
N ILE A 78 8.77 -20.48 12.17
CA ILE A 78 9.65 -19.32 12.08
C ILE A 78 10.87 -19.59 12.97
N THR A 79 12.06 -19.53 12.39
CA THR A 79 13.31 -19.92 13.06
C THR A 79 14.13 -18.75 13.59
N GLU A 80 13.73 -17.50 13.30
CA GLU A 80 14.49 -16.32 13.68
C GLU A 80 13.62 -15.05 13.75
N GLY A 81 14.14 -14.03 14.43
CA GLY A 81 13.50 -12.72 14.55
C GLY A 81 12.44 -12.64 15.66
N GLU A 82 11.63 -11.57 15.62
CA GLU A 82 10.63 -11.27 16.65
C GLU A 82 9.57 -12.36 16.83
N HIS A 83 9.30 -13.13 15.77
CA HIS A 83 8.29 -14.20 15.77
C HIS A 83 8.93 -15.60 15.74
N GLU A 84 10.17 -15.75 16.21
CA GLU A 84 10.81 -17.06 16.40
C GLU A 84 9.90 -17.99 17.23
N HIS A 85 9.81 -19.26 16.81
CA HIS A 85 8.88 -20.26 17.32
C HIS A 85 7.39 -19.98 17.03
N GLY A 86 7.08 -18.99 16.21
CA GLY A 86 5.76 -18.85 15.61
C GLY A 86 5.58 -19.77 14.41
N LEU A 87 4.38 -19.79 13.86
CA LEU A 87 4.07 -20.48 12.61
C LEU A 87 3.69 -19.47 11.53
N SER A 88 4.41 -19.45 10.43
CA SER A 88 3.97 -18.73 9.24
C SER A 88 2.90 -19.53 8.52
N LEU A 89 1.81 -18.84 8.16
CA LEU A 89 0.62 -19.39 7.51
C LEU A 89 0.43 -18.80 6.10
N GLY A 90 1.49 -18.16 5.58
CA GLY A 90 1.54 -17.60 4.24
C GLY A 90 1.71 -16.07 4.19
N LEU A 91 2.34 -15.61 3.11
CA LEU A 91 2.50 -14.19 2.78
C LEU A 91 1.59 -13.85 1.58
N PHE A 92 0.78 -12.81 1.72
CA PHE A 92 -0.23 -12.44 0.73
C PHE A 92 -0.01 -11.03 0.23
N SER A 93 -0.31 -10.78 -1.04
CA SER A 93 -0.31 -9.44 -1.64
C SER A 93 -1.63 -8.70 -1.43
N SER A 94 -2.71 -9.38 -1.04
CA SER A 94 -4.03 -8.81 -0.82
C SER A 94 -4.45 -8.98 0.64
N PRO A 95 -5.02 -7.93 1.27
CA PRO A 95 -5.53 -8.02 2.63
C PRO A 95 -6.69 -9.02 2.74
N GLU A 96 -7.55 -9.09 1.72
CA GLU A 96 -8.72 -9.98 1.71
C GLU A 96 -8.28 -11.46 1.69
N ARG A 97 -7.21 -11.79 0.95
CA ARG A 97 -6.65 -13.15 0.93
C ARG A 97 -6.05 -13.52 2.29
N ALA A 98 -5.33 -12.60 2.92
CA ALA A 98 -4.77 -12.80 4.25
C ALA A 98 -5.87 -12.97 5.31
N GLN A 99 -6.93 -12.17 5.24
CA GLN A 99 -8.09 -12.28 6.13
C GLN A 99 -8.80 -13.62 5.98
N ARG A 100 -9.05 -14.09 4.75
CA ARG A 100 -9.64 -15.42 4.54
C ARG A 100 -8.80 -16.54 5.14
N ARG A 101 -7.48 -16.47 4.99
CA ARG A 101 -6.56 -17.42 5.63
C ARG A 101 -6.64 -17.31 7.15
N GLN A 102 -6.67 -16.10 7.71
CA GLN A 102 -6.81 -15.87 9.14
C GLN A 102 -8.11 -16.49 9.68
N GLU A 103 -9.24 -16.28 9.00
CA GLU A 103 -10.55 -16.82 9.38
C GLU A 103 -10.58 -18.35 9.31
N GLN A 104 -10.03 -18.95 8.26
CA GLN A 104 -9.89 -20.39 8.14
C GLN A 104 -9.15 -20.98 9.35
N ILE A 105 -8.03 -20.37 9.74
CA ILE A 105 -7.21 -20.84 10.85
C ILE A 105 -7.89 -20.57 12.21
N ARG A 106 -8.64 -19.47 12.35
CA ARG A 106 -9.48 -19.21 13.53
C ARG A 106 -10.58 -20.25 13.70
N ALA A 107 -11.17 -20.74 12.61
CA ALA A 107 -12.19 -21.78 12.65
C ALA A 107 -11.64 -23.11 13.21
N LEU A 108 -10.34 -23.34 13.08
CA LEU A 108 -9.64 -24.47 13.70
C LEU A 108 -9.33 -24.24 15.18
N GLY A 109 -9.83 -23.16 15.82
CA GLY A 109 -9.60 -22.86 17.23
C GLY A 109 -8.15 -22.44 17.55
N LEU A 110 -7.47 -21.84 16.58
CA LEU A 110 -6.16 -21.20 16.74
C LEU A 110 -6.31 -19.67 16.73
N ALA A 111 -5.30 -18.93 17.20
CA ALA A 111 -5.31 -17.47 17.30
C ALA A 111 -4.33 -16.78 16.32
N PRO A 112 -4.57 -16.83 14.99
CA PRO A 112 -3.70 -16.22 14.00
C PRO A 112 -3.81 -14.69 13.97
N THR A 113 -2.70 -14.05 13.64
CA THR A 113 -2.53 -12.60 13.49
C THR A 113 -2.09 -12.26 12.08
N VAL A 114 -2.56 -11.13 11.55
CA VAL A 114 -2.09 -10.58 10.26
C VAL A 114 -1.16 -9.41 10.53
N ILE A 115 0.09 -9.54 10.09
CA ILE A 115 1.09 -8.49 10.16
C ILE A 115 1.16 -7.81 8.80
N THR A 116 0.85 -6.51 8.77
CA THR A 116 1.02 -5.70 7.57
C THR A 116 2.47 -5.26 7.47
N ARG A 117 3.13 -5.68 6.41
CA ARG A 117 4.51 -5.28 6.12
C ARG A 117 4.49 -4.12 5.15
N TYR A 118 5.04 -3.00 5.60
CA TYR A 118 5.20 -1.82 4.76
C TYR A 118 6.52 -1.90 4.00
N ARG A 119 6.54 -1.32 2.80
CA ARG A 119 7.77 -1.09 2.05
C ARG A 119 7.74 0.33 1.52
N ASP A 120 8.86 1.00 1.69
CA ASP A 120 9.07 2.29 1.08
C ASP A 120 9.26 2.10 -0.42
N ARG A 121 8.54 2.90 -1.19
CA ARG A 121 8.67 2.98 -2.63
C ARG A 121 8.85 4.42 -3.03
N THR A 122 9.77 4.60 -3.95
CA THR A 122 9.90 5.82 -4.72
C THR A 122 8.62 6.01 -5.55
N VAL A 123 8.00 7.17 -5.39
CA VAL A 123 6.81 7.61 -6.14
C VAL A 123 7.03 8.99 -6.72
N HIS A 124 6.24 9.33 -7.72
CA HIS A 124 6.34 10.59 -8.44
C HIS A 124 5.08 11.43 -8.21
N TRP A 125 5.27 12.72 -7.97
CA TRP A 125 4.20 13.71 -7.88
C TRP A 125 4.39 14.73 -8.99
N VAL A 126 3.33 15.01 -9.73
CA VAL A 126 3.30 16.08 -10.72
C VAL A 126 2.82 17.34 -10.01
N ASP A 127 3.75 18.24 -9.76
CA ASP A 127 3.49 19.50 -9.11
C ASP A 127 3.16 20.54 -10.18
N LEU A 128 2.00 21.17 -10.07
CA LEU A 128 1.41 22.06 -11.08
C LEU A 128 1.12 23.43 -10.49
N GLU A 129 1.35 24.44 -11.32
CA GLU A 129 1.03 25.85 -11.15
C GLU A 129 -0.02 26.20 -12.22
N MET A 130 -1.23 26.57 -11.79
CA MET A 130 -2.36 26.78 -12.69
C MET A 130 -3.23 27.95 -12.28
N HIS A 131 -3.92 28.52 -13.26
CA HIS A 131 -4.85 29.62 -13.06
C HIS A 131 -6.24 29.07 -12.73
N ARG A 132 -6.93 29.62 -11.72
CA ARG A 132 -8.17 29.09 -11.11
C ARG A 132 -9.36 28.92 -12.04
N ALA A 133 -9.27 29.46 -13.26
CA ALA A 133 -10.20 29.11 -14.33
C ALA A 133 -10.15 27.61 -14.72
N LEU A 134 -9.06 26.90 -14.37
CA LEU A 134 -8.86 25.46 -14.57
C LEU A 134 -9.14 24.62 -13.29
N ASP A 135 -9.49 25.25 -12.14
CA ASP A 135 -9.20 24.64 -10.81
C ASP A 135 -10.33 23.89 -10.09
N ALA A 136 -11.61 24.08 -10.43
CA ALA A 136 -12.69 23.66 -9.52
C ALA A 136 -13.68 22.63 -10.09
N ASP A 137 -14.23 22.87 -11.29
CA ASP A 137 -15.27 22.00 -11.86
C ASP A 137 -14.74 21.02 -12.93
N GLU A 138 -13.47 21.14 -13.33
CA GLU A 138 -12.84 20.37 -14.42
C GLU A 138 -11.69 19.47 -13.96
N ARG A 139 -11.53 19.19 -12.64
CA ARG A 139 -10.50 18.23 -12.22
C ARG A 139 -10.87 16.86 -12.80
N PRO A 140 -10.13 16.34 -13.79
CA PRO A 140 -10.49 15.08 -14.41
C PRO A 140 -10.45 14.01 -13.33
N THR A 141 -11.41 13.09 -13.40
CA THR A 141 -11.37 11.90 -12.56
C THR A 141 -10.04 11.21 -12.80
N VAL A 142 -9.25 11.09 -11.75
CA VAL A 142 -7.93 10.47 -11.79
C VAL A 142 -8.08 8.97 -11.57
N GLU A 143 -7.13 8.18 -12.07
CA GLU A 143 -7.14 6.73 -11.91
C GLU A 143 -7.16 6.34 -10.42
N PRO A 144 -7.77 5.19 -10.07
CA PRO A 144 -7.78 4.70 -8.69
C PRO A 144 -6.37 4.66 -8.09
N GLY A 145 -6.16 5.41 -7.00
CA GLY A 145 -4.86 5.53 -6.32
C GLY A 145 -4.16 6.88 -6.52
N LEU A 146 -4.53 7.63 -7.55
CA LEU A 146 -4.10 9.03 -7.73
C LEU A 146 -5.04 9.98 -6.99
N GLN A 147 -4.51 11.12 -6.56
CA GLN A 147 -5.27 12.17 -5.89
C GLN A 147 -4.67 13.55 -6.15
N TRP A 148 -5.55 14.55 -6.08
CA TRP A 148 -5.17 15.95 -6.08
C TRP A 148 -4.90 16.42 -4.66
N ARG A 149 -3.80 17.14 -4.46
CA ARG A 149 -3.48 17.82 -3.20
C ARG A 149 -3.18 19.29 -3.47
N ALA A 150 -3.81 20.19 -2.73
CA ALA A 150 -3.38 21.59 -2.71
C ALA A 150 -2.00 21.67 -2.04
N ARG A 151 -1.13 22.53 -2.55
CA ARG A 151 0.20 22.78 -1.97
C ARG A 151 0.45 24.28 -1.89
N ALA A 152 1.43 24.67 -1.07
CA ALA A 152 1.97 26.02 -1.13
C ALA A 152 2.68 26.21 -2.47
N CYS A 153 2.48 27.40 -3.07
CA CYS A 153 3.28 27.86 -4.19
C CYS A 153 4.70 28.19 -3.70
N PRO A 154 5.72 27.94 -4.53
CA PRO A 154 7.10 28.32 -4.21
C PRO A 154 7.28 29.84 -4.07
#